data_AF-A0A3D3ITG2-F1
#
_entry.id   AF-A0A3D3ITG2-F1
#
_cell.length_a   1.000
_cell.length_b   1.000
_cell.length_c   1.000
_cell.angle_alpha   90.00
_cell.angle_beta   90.00
_cell.angle_gamma   90.00
#
_symmetry.space_group_name_H-M   'P 1'
#
loop_
_entity.id
_entity.type
_entity.pdbx_description
1 polymer ?
#
loop_
_entity_poly.entity_id
_entity_poly.type
_entity_poly.pdbx_seq_one_letter_code
_entity_poly.pdbx_strand_id
1 'polypeptide(L)'
;MFSKDQQTQNAAALEMDIRREEILAFFRDYWKPVLGFAIFLVLLTAGIQIYRSVETSTAATQTAEMMPLISAPATIENAKALEDFADNRASGKRKPLALLYAAGKYQTANKPDDAVRVLAKIVDSSAPEALKNYARVLQANAEGKTDAVRKVDKESAWYPAVQELEALSEADTQKRREIYAKIANDKAAPTALRKRAAEFSGETIGP
;
A
#
# COMPACT_ATOMS: atom_id res chain seq x y z
N MET A 1 7.88 -59.33 58.65
CA MET A 1 8.66 -58.17 58.20
C MET A 1 8.54 -58.13 56.68
N PHE A 2 7.54 -57.44 56.13
CA PHE A 2 7.37 -57.32 54.68
C PHE A 2 8.36 -56.25 54.18
N SER A 3 9.18 -56.61 53.19
CA SER A 3 10.23 -55.74 52.64
C SER A 3 9.60 -54.52 51.96
N LYS A 4 10.16 -53.32 52.21
CA LYS A 4 9.72 -52.04 51.62
C LYS A 4 9.66 -52.08 50.08
N ASP A 5 10.41 -52.97 49.43
CA ASP A 5 10.46 -53.09 47.97
C ASP A 5 9.19 -53.71 47.35
N GLN A 6 8.43 -54.50 48.12
CA GLN A 6 7.19 -55.10 47.62
C GLN A 6 6.00 -54.11 47.65
N GLN A 7 6.06 -53.10 48.54
CA GLN A 7 5.03 -52.05 48.59
C GLN A 7 5.20 -51.01 47.48
N THR A 8 6.43 -50.71 47.06
CA THR A 8 6.71 -49.74 45.98
C THR A 8 6.41 -50.29 44.58
N GLN A 9 6.62 -51.59 44.32
CA GLN A 9 6.24 -52.18 43.02
C GLN A 9 4.73 -52.27 42.83
N ASN A 10 3.97 -52.59 43.89
CA ASN A 10 2.52 -52.63 43.83
C ASN A 10 1.91 -51.22 43.66
N ALA A 11 2.52 -50.19 44.24
CA ALA A 11 2.07 -48.81 44.05
C ALA A 11 2.27 -48.31 42.60
N ALA A 12 3.40 -48.62 41.97
CA ALA A 12 3.69 -48.22 40.59
C ALA A 12 2.79 -48.95 39.56
N ALA A 13 2.48 -50.23 39.78
CA ALA A 13 1.58 -50.99 38.92
C ALA A 13 0.13 -50.47 39.02
N LEU A 14 -0.33 -50.17 40.25
CA LEU A 14 -1.67 -49.62 40.46
C LEU A 14 -1.80 -48.22 39.85
N GLU A 15 -0.76 -47.38 39.96
CA GLU A 15 -0.77 -46.03 39.41
C GLU A 15 -0.73 -46.00 37.87
N MET A 16 -0.11 -47.00 37.22
CA MET A 16 -0.14 -47.15 35.75
C MET A 16 -1.50 -47.62 35.22
N ASP A 17 -2.19 -48.51 35.92
CA ASP A 17 -3.52 -48.99 35.49
C ASP A 17 -4.60 -47.90 35.65
N ILE A 18 -4.55 -47.11 36.74
CA ILE A 18 -5.44 -45.96 36.93
C ILE A 18 -5.25 -44.92 35.82
N ARG A 19 -4.00 -44.59 35.46
CA ARG A 19 -3.73 -43.66 34.34
C ARG A 19 -4.18 -44.20 32.99
N ARG A 20 -4.09 -45.51 32.75
CA ARG A 20 -4.57 -46.13 31.50
C ARG A 20 -6.09 -46.05 31.37
N GLU A 21 -6.82 -46.33 32.44
CA GLU A 21 -8.28 -46.24 32.43
C GLU A 21 -8.77 -44.80 32.28
N GLU A 22 -8.12 -43.83 32.93
CA GLU A 22 -8.42 -42.40 32.76
C GLU A 22 -8.13 -41.90 31.34
N ILE A 23 -7.03 -42.31 30.72
CA ILE A 23 -6.69 -41.96 29.33
C ILE A 23 -7.68 -42.61 28.36
N LEU A 24 -8.12 -43.85 28.59
CA LEU A 24 -9.11 -44.53 27.76
C LEU A 24 -10.51 -43.92 27.90
N ALA A 25 -10.91 -43.53 29.11
CA ALA A 25 -12.17 -42.84 29.36
C ALA A 25 -12.18 -41.46 28.70
N PHE A 26 -11.08 -40.71 28.81
CA PHE A 26 -10.91 -39.43 28.13
C PHE A 26 -10.96 -39.59 26.60
N PHE A 27 -10.27 -40.58 26.03
CA PHE A 27 -10.29 -40.81 24.59
C PHE A 27 -11.67 -41.22 24.10
N ARG A 28 -12.41 -42.06 24.84
CA ARG A 28 -13.75 -42.52 24.46
C ARG A 28 -14.78 -41.39 24.39
N ASP A 29 -14.72 -40.43 25.31
CA ASP A 29 -15.72 -39.36 25.40
C ASP A 29 -15.32 -38.10 24.61
N TYR A 30 -14.01 -37.85 24.42
CA TYR A 30 -13.51 -36.64 23.75
C TYR A 30 -12.98 -36.85 22.31
N TRP A 31 -12.85 -38.07 21.77
CA TRP A 31 -12.30 -38.24 20.42
C TRP A 31 -13.15 -37.63 19.30
N LYS A 32 -14.49 -37.61 19.44
CA LYS A 32 -15.40 -37.02 18.43
C LYS A 32 -15.22 -35.50 18.29
N PRO A 33 -15.26 -34.69 19.37
CA PRO A 33 -14.99 -33.26 19.27
C PRO A 33 -13.53 -32.95 18.92
N VAL A 34 -12.56 -33.77 19.37
CA VAL A 34 -11.14 -33.60 18.99
C VAL A 34 -10.93 -33.82 17.48
N LEU A 35 -11.56 -34.84 16.90
CA LEU A 35 -11.51 -35.07 15.46
C LEU A 35 -12.19 -33.94 14.67
N GLY A 36 -13.33 -33.45 15.15
CA GLY A 36 -14.01 -32.29 14.55
C GLY A 36 -13.15 -31.02 14.59
N PHE A 37 -12.48 -30.76 15.70
CA PHE A 37 -11.57 -29.62 15.86
C PHE A 37 -10.33 -29.74 14.96
N ALA A 38 -9.76 -30.94 14.84
CA ALA A 38 -8.64 -31.18 13.93
C ALA A 38 -9.01 -30.95 12.46
N ILE A 39 -10.18 -31.45 12.01
CA ILE A 39 -10.69 -31.21 10.66
C ILE A 39 -10.95 -29.72 10.43
N PHE A 40 -11.53 -29.02 11.41
CA PHE A 40 -11.75 -27.58 11.35
C PHE A 40 -10.44 -26.79 11.19
N LEU A 41 -9.39 -27.12 11.96
CA LEU A 41 -8.08 -26.49 11.85
C LEU A 41 -7.41 -26.73 10.48
N VAL A 42 -7.56 -27.93 9.92
CA VAL A 42 -7.05 -28.25 8.58
C VAL A 42 -7.81 -27.45 7.50
N LEU A 43 -9.14 -27.34 7.60
CA LEU A 43 -9.94 -26.51 6.68
C LEU A 43 -9.61 -25.02 6.81
N LEU A 44 -9.36 -24.54 8.02
CA LEU A 44 -9.02 -23.15 8.30
C LEU A 44 -7.63 -22.80 7.73
N THR A 45 -6.65 -23.69 7.88
CA THR A 45 -5.30 -23.49 7.30
C THR A 45 -5.30 -23.65 5.78
N ALA A 46 -6.04 -24.61 5.21
CA ALA A 46 -6.23 -24.77 3.76
C ALA A 46 -6.96 -23.56 3.13
N GLY A 47 -7.98 -23.02 3.81
CA GLY A 47 -8.69 -21.81 3.38
C GLY A 47 -7.78 -20.58 3.31
N ILE A 48 -6.87 -20.40 4.28
CA ILE A 48 -5.88 -19.31 4.29
C ILE A 48 -4.89 -19.45 3.13
N GLN A 49 -4.46 -20.67 2.78
CA GLN A 49 -3.54 -20.91 1.66
C GLN A 49 -4.20 -20.67 0.30
N ILE A 50 -5.45 -21.08 0.12
CA ILE A 50 -6.22 -20.84 -1.12
C ILE A 50 -6.45 -19.34 -1.31
N TYR A 51 -6.78 -18.60 -0.25
CA TYR A 51 -6.96 -17.14 -0.31
C TYR A 51 -5.68 -16.44 -0.79
N ARG A 52 -4.51 -16.84 -0.27
CA ARG A 52 -3.22 -16.28 -0.69
C ARG A 52 -2.80 -16.68 -2.12
N SER A 53 -3.18 -17.89 -2.58
CA SER A 53 -2.89 -18.38 -3.94
C SER A 53 -3.73 -17.70 -5.02
N VAL A 54 -4.99 -17.42 -4.72
CA VAL A 54 -5.88 -16.65 -5.61
C VAL A 54 -5.40 -15.20 -5.74
N GLU A 55 -4.89 -14.62 -4.66
CA GLU A 55 -4.37 -13.25 -4.67
C GLU A 55 -3.09 -13.10 -5.50
N THR A 56 -2.16 -14.07 -5.48
CA THR A 56 -0.95 -14.08 -6.31
C THR A 56 -1.21 -14.40 -7.78
N SER A 57 -2.16 -15.30 -8.08
CA SER A 57 -2.53 -15.61 -9.48
C SER A 57 -3.27 -14.45 -10.15
N THR A 58 -4.28 -13.88 -9.46
CA THR A 58 -4.98 -12.68 -9.93
C THR A 58 -4.02 -11.50 -10.05
N ALA A 59 -3.05 -11.43 -9.14
CA ALA A 59 -2.02 -10.42 -9.16
C ALA A 59 -1.14 -10.44 -10.40
N ALA A 60 -0.66 -11.63 -10.76
CA ALA A 60 0.15 -11.81 -11.95
C ALA A 60 -0.66 -11.48 -13.21
N THR A 61 -1.89 -11.97 -13.32
CA THR A 61 -2.76 -11.74 -14.47
C THR A 61 -3.06 -10.26 -14.68
N GLN A 62 -3.52 -9.55 -13.64
CA GLN A 62 -3.79 -8.11 -13.73
C GLN A 62 -2.53 -7.30 -14.08
N THR A 63 -1.36 -7.73 -13.60
CA THR A 63 -0.11 -7.03 -13.92
C THR A 63 0.28 -7.25 -15.39
N ALA A 64 0.12 -8.48 -15.90
CA ALA A 64 0.35 -8.81 -17.30
C ALA A 64 -0.61 -8.07 -18.24
N GLU A 65 -1.87 -7.86 -17.84
CA GLU A 65 -2.84 -7.06 -18.59
C GLU A 65 -2.55 -5.55 -18.54
N MET A 66 -2.10 -5.04 -17.39
CA MET A 66 -1.84 -3.61 -17.21
C MET A 66 -0.56 -3.15 -17.92
N MET A 67 0.47 -3.99 -17.97
CA MET A 67 1.78 -3.64 -18.53
C MET A 67 1.73 -3.16 -20.00
N PRO A 68 1.05 -3.83 -20.94
CA PRO A 68 0.96 -3.33 -22.31
C PRO A 68 0.23 -1.99 -22.39
N LEU A 69 -0.78 -1.75 -21.54
CA LEU A 69 -1.49 -0.47 -21.48
C LEU A 69 -0.58 0.66 -20.97
N ILE A 70 0.28 0.38 -19.97
CA ILE A 70 1.27 1.33 -19.48
C ILE A 70 2.28 1.69 -20.57
N SER A 71 2.84 0.68 -21.24
CA SER A 71 3.87 0.84 -22.27
C SER A 71 3.34 1.40 -23.60
N ALA A 72 2.02 1.39 -23.82
CA ALA A 72 1.41 1.92 -25.03
C ALA A 72 1.67 3.44 -25.17
N PRO A 73 1.67 3.99 -26.40
CA PRO A 73 1.82 5.42 -26.61
C PRO A 73 0.82 6.27 -25.82
N ALA A 74 1.18 7.49 -25.47
CA ALA A 74 0.32 8.40 -24.72
C ALA A 74 -0.76 9.02 -25.63
N THR A 75 -1.80 8.25 -25.92
CA THR A 75 -3.00 8.67 -26.63
C THR A 75 -4.20 8.71 -25.69
N ILE A 76 -5.25 9.45 -26.07
CA ILE A 76 -6.52 9.50 -25.34
C ILE A 76 -7.13 8.09 -25.24
N GLU A 77 -7.04 7.29 -26.31
CA GLU A 77 -7.54 5.91 -26.34
C GLU A 77 -6.84 5.03 -25.31
N ASN A 78 -5.51 5.07 -25.24
CA ASN A 78 -4.74 4.28 -24.27
C ASN A 78 -4.93 4.78 -22.83
N ALA A 79 -5.20 6.07 -22.64
CA ALA A 79 -5.60 6.60 -21.34
C ALA A 79 -6.96 6.04 -20.88
N LYS A 80 -7.96 6.01 -21.78
CA LYS A 80 -9.27 5.40 -21.52
C LYS A 80 -9.17 3.90 -21.24
N ALA A 81 -8.30 3.19 -21.96
CA ALA A 81 -8.09 1.76 -21.74
C ALA A 81 -7.52 1.47 -20.33
N LEU A 82 -6.63 2.33 -19.83
CA LEU A 82 -6.13 2.23 -18.45
C LEU A 82 -7.21 2.56 -17.41
N GLU A 83 -8.07 3.54 -17.67
CA GLU A 83 -9.23 3.80 -16.81
C GLU A 83 -10.21 2.64 -16.77
N ASP A 84 -10.57 2.08 -17.93
CA ASP A 84 -11.42 0.91 -18.03
C ASP A 84 -10.83 -0.27 -17.26
N PHE A 85 -9.52 -0.51 -17.44
CA PHE A 85 -8.81 -1.51 -16.66
C PHE A 85 -8.91 -1.21 -15.15
N ALA A 86 -8.70 0.03 -14.73
CA ALA A 86 -8.78 0.43 -13.33
C ALA A 86 -10.17 0.24 -12.71
N ASP A 87 -11.23 0.54 -13.48
CA ASP A 87 -12.60 0.53 -12.99
C ASP A 87 -13.20 -0.88 -13.01
N ASN A 88 -12.86 -1.70 -14.02
CA ASN A 88 -13.54 -2.97 -14.28
C ASN A 88 -12.69 -4.21 -14.00
N ARG A 89 -11.36 -4.11 -13.99
CA ARG A 89 -10.46 -5.29 -13.95
C ARG A 89 -9.43 -5.25 -12.84
N ALA A 90 -8.96 -4.07 -12.44
CA ALA A 90 -7.94 -3.89 -11.43
C ALA A 90 -8.52 -4.02 -10.01
N SER A 91 -7.73 -4.63 -9.12
CA SER A 91 -8.02 -4.67 -7.69
C SER A 91 -6.81 -4.28 -6.85
N GLY A 92 -7.05 -3.98 -5.57
CA GLY A 92 -6.02 -3.59 -4.61
C GLY A 92 -5.15 -2.43 -5.10
N LYS A 93 -3.82 -2.59 -5.01
CA LYS A 93 -2.84 -1.54 -5.35
C LYS A 93 -2.77 -1.20 -6.85
N ARG A 94 -3.32 -2.04 -7.73
CA ARG A 94 -3.25 -1.82 -9.19
C ARG A 94 -4.24 -0.79 -9.68
N LYS A 95 -5.41 -0.70 -9.05
CA LYS A 95 -6.42 0.30 -9.40
C LYS A 95 -5.87 1.73 -9.36
N PRO A 96 -5.33 2.23 -8.23
CA PRO A 96 -4.79 3.59 -8.20
C PRO A 96 -3.52 3.75 -9.04
N LEU A 97 -2.75 2.69 -9.29
CA LEU A 97 -1.60 2.72 -10.19
C LEU A 97 -2.02 2.90 -11.66
N ALA A 98 -3.03 2.14 -12.11
CA ALA A 98 -3.60 2.27 -13.45
C ALA A 98 -4.19 3.67 -13.68
N LEU A 99 -4.91 4.22 -12.68
CA LEU A 99 -5.40 5.59 -12.71
C LEU A 99 -4.26 6.62 -12.83
N LEU A 100 -3.15 6.42 -12.10
CA LEU A 100 -2.01 7.32 -12.17
C LEU A 100 -1.39 7.34 -13.58
N TYR A 101 -1.22 6.18 -14.21
CA TYR A 101 -0.73 6.10 -15.59
C TYR A 101 -1.72 6.67 -16.60
N ALA A 102 -3.03 6.48 -16.40
CA ALA A 102 -4.06 7.08 -17.23
C ALA A 102 -3.95 8.61 -17.19
N ALA A 103 -3.83 9.21 -15.99
CA ALA A 103 -3.64 10.64 -15.81
C ALA A 103 -2.39 11.16 -16.53
N GLY A 104 -1.25 10.45 -16.42
CA GLY A 104 -0.03 10.80 -17.14
C GLY A 104 -0.20 10.78 -18.66
N LYS A 105 -0.95 9.81 -19.20
CA LYS A 105 -1.25 9.77 -20.65
C LYS A 105 -2.17 10.90 -21.08
N TYR A 106 -3.20 11.24 -20.29
CA TYR A 106 -4.05 12.41 -20.56
C TYR A 106 -3.25 13.71 -20.56
N GLN A 107 -2.33 13.87 -19.60
CA GLN A 107 -1.47 15.05 -19.53
C GLN A 107 -0.58 15.18 -20.77
N THR A 108 0.08 14.09 -21.18
CA THR A 108 0.90 14.08 -22.41
C THR A 108 0.05 14.29 -23.68
N ALA A 109 -1.20 13.82 -23.68
CA ALA A 109 -2.16 14.04 -24.76
C ALA A 109 -2.84 15.42 -24.74
N ASN A 110 -2.35 16.36 -23.92
CA ASN A 110 -2.87 17.72 -23.76
C ASN A 110 -4.36 17.74 -23.34
N LYS A 111 -4.73 16.85 -22.42
CA LYS A 111 -6.06 16.76 -21.78
C LYS A 111 -5.95 16.91 -20.26
N PRO A 112 -5.58 18.10 -19.76
CA PRO A 112 -5.39 18.32 -18.32
C PRO A 112 -6.67 18.09 -17.50
N ASP A 113 -7.85 18.46 -18.03
CA ASP A 113 -9.13 18.25 -17.33
C ASP A 113 -9.43 16.76 -17.11
N ASP A 114 -9.12 15.91 -18.11
CA ASP A 114 -9.26 14.46 -17.97
C ASP A 114 -8.26 13.89 -16.96
N ALA A 115 -7.02 14.39 -16.98
CA ALA A 115 -6.00 14.00 -16.00
C ALA A 115 -6.44 14.33 -14.58
N VAL A 116 -6.97 15.54 -14.36
CA VAL A 116 -7.51 16.01 -13.08
C VAL A 116 -8.65 15.11 -12.60
N ARG A 117 -9.62 14.83 -13.48
CA ARG A 117 -10.76 13.94 -13.17
C ARG A 117 -10.28 12.55 -12.74
N VAL A 118 -9.27 12.00 -13.41
CA VAL A 118 -8.70 10.69 -13.08
C VAL A 118 -7.95 10.72 -11.76
N LEU A 119 -7.15 11.76 -11.50
CA LEU A 119 -6.43 11.93 -10.23
C LEU A 119 -7.39 12.08 -9.04
N ALA A 120 -8.52 12.76 -9.23
CA ALA A 120 -9.57 12.85 -8.21
C ALA A 120 -10.08 11.47 -7.77
N LYS A 121 -10.22 10.50 -8.69
CA LYS A 121 -10.57 9.11 -8.35
C LYS A 121 -9.57 8.48 -7.37
N ILE A 122 -8.28 8.85 -7.43
CA ILE A 122 -7.26 8.36 -6.47
C ILE A 122 -7.44 9.08 -5.13
N VAL A 123 -7.61 10.39 -5.15
CA VAL A 123 -7.80 11.22 -3.94
C VAL A 123 -9.03 10.80 -3.14
N ASP A 124 -10.10 10.37 -3.80
CA ASP A 124 -11.34 9.94 -3.16
C ASP A 124 -11.38 8.43 -2.83
N SER A 125 -10.32 7.68 -3.18
CA SER A 125 -10.24 6.25 -2.93
C SER A 125 -9.67 5.89 -1.55
N SER A 126 -9.69 4.60 -1.23
CA SER A 126 -9.00 4.00 -0.08
C SER A 126 -7.49 3.76 -0.31
N ALA A 127 -6.88 4.46 -1.27
CA ALA A 127 -5.44 4.36 -1.51
C ALA A 127 -4.63 4.85 -0.30
N PRO A 128 -3.37 4.40 -0.14
CA PRO A 128 -2.48 4.93 0.88
C PRO A 128 -2.36 6.46 0.80
N GLU A 129 -2.31 7.14 1.94
CA GLU A 129 -2.35 8.61 1.97
C GLU A 129 -1.13 9.25 1.27
N ALA A 130 0.02 8.57 1.25
CA ALA A 130 1.17 8.98 0.44
C ALA A 130 0.86 9.05 -1.07
N LEU A 131 0.05 8.12 -1.59
CA LEU A 131 -0.35 8.10 -3.00
C LEU A 131 -1.43 9.15 -3.30
N LYS A 132 -2.35 9.36 -2.36
CA LYS A 132 -3.35 10.44 -2.45
C LYS A 132 -2.68 11.81 -2.42
N ASN A 133 -1.67 12.03 -1.57
CA ASN A 133 -0.88 13.27 -1.57
C ASN A 133 -0.14 13.47 -2.88
N TYR A 134 0.45 12.42 -3.44
CA TYR A 134 1.06 12.50 -4.77
C TYR A 134 0.04 12.90 -5.85
N ALA A 135 -1.16 12.29 -5.83
CA ALA A 135 -2.23 12.63 -6.76
C ALA A 135 -2.70 14.09 -6.60
N ARG A 136 -2.78 14.62 -5.38
CA ARG A 136 -3.10 16.04 -5.11
C ARG A 136 -2.04 16.98 -5.71
N VAL A 137 -0.76 16.64 -5.58
CA VAL A 137 0.35 17.43 -6.18
C VAL A 137 0.24 17.43 -7.71
N LEU A 138 0.00 16.27 -8.32
CA LEU A 138 -0.18 16.18 -9.77
C LEU A 138 -1.42 16.94 -10.24
N GLN A 139 -2.52 16.88 -9.47
CA GLN A 139 -3.76 17.60 -9.77
C GLN A 139 -3.51 19.11 -9.73
N ALA A 140 -2.89 19.62 -8.67
CA ALA A 140 -2.53 21.03 -8.55
C ALA A 140 -1.66 21.52 -9.72
N ASN A 141 -0.67 20.72 -10.12
CA ASN A 141 0.18 21.01 -11.27
C ASN A 141 -0.61 21.04 -12.58
N ALA A 142 -1.51 20.08 -12.80
CA ALA A 142 -2.33 20.01 -14.01
C ALA A 142 -3.36 21.16 -14.10
N GLU A 143 -3.93 21.58 -12.96
CA GLU A 143 -4.87 22.71 -12.88
C GLU A 143 -4.17 24.08 -12.92
N GLY A 144 -2.87 24.13 -12.63
CA GLY A 144 -2.15 25.37 -12.36
C GLY A 144 -2.64 26.09 -11.11
N LYS A 145 -3.21 25.36 -10.14
CA LYS A 145 -3.82 25.89 -8.92
C LYS A 145 -3.30 25.15 -7.69
N THR A 146 -3.15 25.84 -6.58
CA THR A 146 -2.61 25.25 -5.34
C THR A 146 -3.68 24.73 -4.38
N ASP A 147 -4.97 24.84 -4.72
CA ASP A 147 -6.06 24.47 -3.82
C ASP A 147 -6.04 22.98 -3.44
N ALA A 148 -5.69 22.09 -4.39
CA ALA A 148 -5.63 20.65 -4.14
C ALA A 148 -4.52 20.26 -3.14
N VAL A 149 -3.43 21.03 -3.07
CA VAL A 149 -2.28 20.74 -2.21
C VAL A 149 -2.39 21.31 -0.79
N ARG A 150 -3.37 22.16 -0.50
CA ARG A 150 -3.61 22.70 0.85
C ARG A 150 -3.89 21.63 1.92
N LYS A 151 -4.31 20.44 1.49
CA LYS A 151 -4.62 19.29 2.36
C LYS A 151 -3.43 18.34 2.56
N VAL A 152 -2.29 18.61 1.92
CA VAL A 152 -1.09 17.79 2.07
C VAL A 152 -0.39 18.18 3.37
N ASP A 153 -0.15 17.19 4.23
CA ASP A 153 0.55 17.38 5.49
C ASP A 153 1.98 17.88 5.28
N LYS A 154 2.46 18.76 6.18
CA LYS A 154 3.83 19.28 6.17
C LYS A 154 4.88 18.20 6.43
N GLU A 155 4.50 17.13 7.11
CA GLU A 155 5.36 15.96 7.35
C GLU A 155 5.36 14.99 6.15
N SER A 156 4.55 15.26 5.11
CA SER A 156 4.52 14.41 3.93
C SER A 156 5.84 14.50 3.17
N ALA A 157 6.33 13.35 2.68
CA ALA A 157 7.46 13.29 1.74
C ALA A 157 7.23 14.11 0.45
N TRP A 158 5.97 14.46 0.14
CA TRP A 158 5.59 15.29 -1.00
C TRP A 158 5.52 16.79 -0.68
N TYR A 159 5.68 17.19 0.58
CA TYR A 159 5.55 18.58 0.99
C TYR A 159 6.54 19.53 0.28
N PRO A 160 7.80 19.16 0.00
CA PRO A 160 8.68 20.01 -0.80
C PRO A 160 8.15 20.31 -2.21
N ALA A 161 7.41 19.38 -2.83
CA ALA A 161 6.76 19.61 -4.12
C ALA A 161 5.54 20.54 -4.00
N VAL A 162 4.84 20.51 -2.86
CA VAL A 162 3.79 21.49 -2.53
C VAL A 162 4.38 22.89 -2.45
N GLN A 163 5.50 23.04 -1.72
CA GLN A 163 6.18 24.33 -1.60
C GLN A 163 6.67 24.85 -2.96
N GLU A 164 7.13 23.97 -3.85
CA GLU A 164 7.48 24.36 -5.21
C GLU A 164 6.27 24.91 -5.98
N LEU A 165 5.11 24.26 -5.89
CA LEU A 165 3.87 24.74 -6.52
C LEU A 165 3.40 26.07 -5.92
N GLU A 166 3.53 26.24 -4.60
CA GLU A 166 3.26 27.50 -3.92
C GLU A 166 4.18 28.61 -4.46
N ALA A 167 5.49 28.35 -4.57
CA ALA A 167 6.45 29.30 -5.12
C ALA A 167 6.13 29.68 -6.57
N LEU A 168 5.75 28.72 -7.41
CA LEU A 168 5.35 28.96 -8.79
C LEU A 168 4.09 29.84 -8.90
N SER A 169 3.17 29.72 -7.95
CA SER A 169 1.94 30.52 -7.88
C SER A 169 2.12 31.90 -7.24
N GLU A 170 3.22 32.12 -6.53
CA GLU A 170 3.49 33.36 -5.81
C GLU A 170 3.89 34.48 -6.77
N ALA A 171 3.15 35.59 -6.75
CA ALA A 171 3.41 36.76 -7.60
C ALA A 171 4.58 37.62 -7.08
N ASP A 172 4.79 37.62 -5.77
CA ASP A 172 5.88 38.36 -5.12
C ASP A 172 7.22 37.62 -5.29
N THR A 173 8.11 38.20 -6.09
CA THR A 173 9.44 37.63 -6.36
C THR A 173 10.26 37.38 -5.09
N GLN A 174 10.13 38.23 -4.07
CA GLN A 174 10.88 38.08 -2.83
C GLN A 174 10.36 36.88 -2.03
N LYS A 175 9.04 36.79 -1.85
CA LYS A 175 8.41 35.64 -1.18
C LYS A 175 8.68 34.33 -1.92
N ARG A 176 8.62 34.36 -3.26
CA ARG A 176 8.96 33.21 -4.09
C ARG A 176 10.38 32.71 -3.81
N ARG A 177 11.37 33.61 -3.77
CA ARG A 177 12.76 33.26 -3.44
C ARG A 177 12.89 32.67 -2.04
N GLU A 178 12.19 33.23 -1.07
CA GLU A 178 12.18 32.70 0.31
C GLU A 178 11.62 31.29 0.40
N ILE A 179 10.58 30.95 -0.37
CA ILE A 179 10.04 29.59 -0.43
C ILE A 179 11.08 28.65 -1.07
N TYR A 180 11.70 29.05 -2.19
CA TYR A 180 12.75 28.25 -2.82
C TYR A 180 13.99 28.06 -1.95
N ALA A 181 14.40 29.09 -1.18
CA ALA A 181 15.50 28.99 -0.22
C ALA A 181 15.21 27.94 0.88
N LYS A 182 13.96 27.89 1.37
CA LYS A 182 13.54 26.84 2.32
C LYS A 182 13.70 25.44 1.73
N ILE A 183 13.28 25.25 0.48
CA ILE A 183 13.42 23.96 -0.22
C ILE A 183 14.90 23.61 -0.44
N ALA A 184 15.73 24.56 -0.88
CA ALA A 184 17.15 24.35 -1.16
C ALA A 184 17.92 23.85 0.08
N ASN A 185 17.56 24.38 1.25
CA ASN A 185 18.17 24.07 2.54
C ASN A 185 17.50 22.92 3.30
N ASP A 186 16.37 22.40 2.84
CA ASP A 186 15.71 21.25 3.46
C ASP A 186 16.46 19.94 3.15
N LYS A 187 17.05 19.33 4.18
CA LYS A 187 17.79 18.07 4.05
C LYS A 187 16.89 16.87 3.74
N ALA A 188 15.60 16.95 4.03
CA ALA A 188 14.62 15.90 3.71
C ALA A 188 14.14 15.99 2.26
N ALA A 189 14.33 17.13 1.58
CA ALA A 189 13.92 17.30 0.20
C ALA A 189 14.82 16.51 -0.77
N PRO A 190 14.26 15.94 -1.86
CA PRO A 190 15.05 15.25 -2.88
C PRO A 190 16.14 16.15 -3.49
N THR A 191 17.34 15.63 -3.70
CA THR A 191 18.49 16.39 -4.19
C THR A 191 18.21 17.17 -5.49
N ALA A 192 17.48 16.57 -6.42
CA ALA A 192 17.12 17.24 -7.67
C ALA A 192 16.22 18.46 -7.45
N LEU A 193 15.29 18.37 -6.50
CA LEU A 193 14.40 19.47 -6.14
C LEU A 193 15.16 20.59 -5.43
N ARG A 194 16.04 20.23 -4.48
CA ARG A 194 16.92 21.19 -3.81
C ARG A 194 17.80 21.97 -4.80
N LYS A 195 18.36 21.28 -5.79
CA LYS A 195 19.19 21.88 -6.86
C LYS A 195 18.41 22.91 -7.65
N ARG A 196 17.23 22.54 -8.15
CA ARG A 196 16.36 23.45 -8.88
C ARG A 196 15.92 24.64 -8.02
N ALA A 197 15.59 24.41 -6.75
CA ALA A 197 15.20 25.48 -5.84
C ALA A 197 16.36 26.45 -5.53
N ALA A 198 17.58 25.96 -5.44
CA ALA A 198 18.78 26.78 -5.30
C ALA A 198 18.97 27.73 -6.51
N GLU A 199 18.75 27.23 -7.73
CA GLU A 199 18.79 28.04 -8.96
C GLU A 199 17.75 29.19 -8.92
N PHE A 200 16.54 28.92 -8.43
CA PHE A 200 15.47 29.94 -8.37
C PHE A 200 15.58 30.91 -7.19
N SER A 201 16.16 30.49 -6.07
CA SER A 201 16.40 31.36 -4.91
C SER A 201 17.63 32.26 -5.10
N GLY A 202 18.61 31.81 -5.89
CA GLY A 202 19.93 32.42 -6.00
C GLY A 202 20.89 31.98 -4.89
N GLU A 203 20.53 30.98 -4.10
CA GLU A 203 21.40 30.37 -3.09
C GLU A 203 22.29 29.27 -3.69
N THR A 204 23.47 29.07 -3.11
CA THR A 204 24.30 27.89 -3.40
C THR A 204 23.99 26.80 -2.40
N ILE A 205 23.75 25.57 -2.86
CA ILE A 205 23.47 24.43 -1.97
C ILE A 205 24.68 24.18 -1.07
N GLY A 206 24.51 24.37 0.24
CA GLY A 206 25.52 24.00 1.22
C GLY A 206 25.78 22.48 1.22
N PRO A 207 27.02 22.04 1.52
CA PRO A 207 27.40 20.63 1.55
C PRO A 207 26.53 19.77 2.49
#